data_AF-A0A959S717-F1
#
_entry.id   AF-A0A959S717-F1
#
_cell.length_a   1.000
_cell.length_b   1.000
_cell.length_c   1.000
_cell.angle_alpha   90.00
_cell.angle_beta   90.00
_cell.angle_gamma   90.00
#
_symmetry.space_group_name_H-M   'P 1'
#
loop_
_entity.id
_entity.type
_entity.pdbx_description
1 polymer ?
#
loop_
_entity_poly.entity_id
_entity_poly.type
_entity_poly.pdbx_seq_one_letter_code
_entity_poly.pdbx_strand_id
1 'polypeptide(L)'
;MYPTLYHALLDLTGLDLPFLRFLNSFGFFVAIAFLFASWTLGLELRRKEAQGLLRPVSRKVTIGAPATPLELITAGLIGFLLGWKGIHLLLNFSASTADPQGFLLSGQGNFLGGIGVAGLSIWNKWRTREKARLPEPRTEEIRMQPHEHGGNITMVAALWGLIGAKLFHWLENPDEFIAFLKDPGGDGVFSGLTMYGGLIVAGFMVIRYFRNHGIPAWHGMDSAAPGVMLAYGIGRIGCQVSGDGDWGIVNT
;
A
#
# COMPACT_ATOMS: atom_id res chain seq x y z
N MET A 1 18.70 -5.07 18.55
CA MET A 1 17.42 -5.13 17.83
C MET A 1 16.69 -3.82 18.03
N TYR A 2 15.94 -3.38 17.04
CA TYR A 2 15.20 -2.12 17.09
C TYR A 2 13.75 -2.38 16.71
N PRO A 3 12.83 -2.58 17.69
CA PRO A 3 11.41 -2.82 17.41
C PRO A 3 10.77 -1.68 16.62
N THR A 4 11.20 -0.45 16.90
CA THR A 4 10.73 0.77 16.23
C THR A 4 11.91 1.62 15.79
N LEU A 5 11.66 2.53 14.84
CA LEU A 5 12.68 3.46 14.34
C LEU A 5 13.25 4.36 15.43
N TYR A 6 12.48 4.61 16.49
CA TYR A 6 12.94 5.33 17.68
C TYR A 6 14.18 4.67 18.30
N HIS A 7 14.13 3.35 18.48
CA HIS A 7 15.19 2.61 19.16
C HIS A 7 16.48 2.64 18.32
N ALA A 8 16.33 2.51 16.99
CA ALA A 8 17.46 2.60 16.07
C ALA A 8 18.09 4.00 16.07
N LEU A 9 17.27 5.06 15.99
CA LEU A 9 17.78 6.42 15.92
C LEU A 9 18.45 6.84 17.23
N LEU A 10 17.83 6.52 18.38
CA LEU A 10 18.36 6.85 19.69
C LEU A 10 19.73 6.20 19.91
N ASP A 11 19.88 4.92 19.54
CA ASP A 11 21.14 4.19 19.69
C ASP A 11 22.23 4.67 18.72
N LEU A 12 21.88 4.94 17.46
CA LEU A 12 22.86 5.34 16.43
C LEU A 12 23.30 6.81 16.52
N THR A 13 22.45 7.70 17.00
CA THR A 13 22.68 9.16 16.92
C THR A 13 22.56 9.88 18.26
N GLY A 14 22.01 9.22 19.29
CA GLY A 14 21.68 9.86 20.57
C GLY A 14 20.46 10.79 20.52
N LEU A 15 19.76 10.89 19.38
CA LEU A 15 18.59 11.77 19.23
C LEU A 15 17.33 11.15 19.83
N ASP A 16 16.77 11.81 20.84
CA ASP A 16 15.50 11.43 21.46
C ASP A 16 14.32 12.06 20.70
N LEU A 17 13.74 11.30 19.76
CA LEU A 17 12.55 11.69 18.99
C LEU A 17 11.36 10.76 19.28
N PRO A 18 10.60 10.98 20.36
CA PRO A 18 9.57 10.04 20.84
C PRO A 18 8.51 9.65 19.82
N PHE A 19 8.23 10.50 18.82
CA PHE A 19 7.24 10.21 17.79
C PHE A 19 7.59 9.01 16.90
N LEU A 20 8.87 8.67 16.78
CA LEU A 20 9.33 7.51 15.99
C LEU A 20 8.96 6.16 16.63
N ARG A 21 8.45 6.15 17.87
CA ARG A 21 7.95 4.93 18.52
C ARG A 21 6.71 4.38 17.82
N PHE A 22 5.95 5.21 17.11
CA PHE A 22 4.81 4.79 16.30
C PHE A 22 5.24 4.04 15.02
N LEU A 23 6.49 4.23 14.57
CA LEU A 23 6.98 3.63 13.33
C LEU A 23 7.73 2.34 13.64
N ASN A 24 7.03 1.22 13.46
CA ASN A 24 7.64 -0.11 13.58
C ASN A 24 8.71 -0.33 12.51
N SER A 25 9.85 -0.91 12.91
CA SER A 25 10.96 -1.17 11.99
C SER A 25 10.58 -2.16 10.91
N PHE A 26 9.80 -3.21 11.24
CA PHE A 26 9.33 -4.18 10.24
C PHE A 26 8.49 -3.48 9.14
N GLY A 27 7.50 -2.69 9.54
CA GLY A 27 6.65 -1.93 8.59
C GLY A 27 7.46 -0.95 7.73
N PHE A 28 8.50 -0.34 8.30
CA PHE A 28 9.43 0.51 7.55
C PHE A 28 10.18 -0.27 6.46
N PHE A 29 10.73 -1.45 6.77
CA PHE A 29 11.38 -2.28 5.77
C PHE A 29 10.41 -2.84 4.72
N VAL A 30 9.17 -3.15 5.10
CA VAL A 30 8.12 -3.50 4.12
C VAL A 30 7.87 -2.34 3.15
N ALA A 31 7.77 -1.10 3.64
CA ALA A 31 7.62 0.08 2.78
C ALA A 31 8.82 0.25 1.82
N ILE A 32 10.04 0.07 2.32
CA ILE A 32 11.26 0.05 1.50
C ILE A 32 11.19 -1.05 0.43
N ALA A 33 10.77 -2.27 0.80
CA ALA A 33 10.65 -3.38 -0.12
C ALA A 33 9.73 -3.06 -1.30
N PHE A 34 8.57 -2.41 -1.06
CA PHE A 34 7.68 -1.95 -2.13
C PHE A 34 8.32 -0.89 -3.04
N LEU A 35 9.04 0.08 -2.48
CA LEU A 35 9.74 1.10 -3.25
C LEU A 35 10.79 0.49 -4.18
N PHE A 36 11.64 -0.38 -3.64
CA PHE A 36 12.68 -1.04 -4.41
C PHE A 36 12.10 -2.03 -5.43
N ALA A 37 11.03 -2.76 -5.10
CA ALA A 37 10.34 -3.63 -6.04
C ALA A 37 9.72 -2.85 -7.22
N SER A 38 9.08 -1.71 -6.94
CA SER A 38 8.51 -0.83 -7.97
C SER A 38 9.60 -0.23 -8.86
N TRP A 39 10.68 0.25 -8.25
CA TRP A 39 11.82 0.81 -8.97
C TRP A 39 12.48 -0.22 -9.89
N THR A 40 12.81 -1.41 -9.36
CA THR A 40 13.43 -2.48 -10.15
C THR A 40 12.51 -3.01 -11.25
N LEU A 41 11.21 -3.14 -10.98
CA LEU A 41 10.22 -3.47 -12.01
C LEU A 41 10.21 -2.41 -13.12
N GLY A 42 10.24 -1.12 -12.78
CA GLY A 42 10.33 -0.04 -13.76
C GLY A 42 11.58 -0.12 -14.63
N LEU A 43 12.74 -0.44 -14.03
CA LEU A 43 13.99 -0.65 -14.77
C LEU A 43 13.90 -1.85 -15.71
N GLU A 44 13.35 -2.98 -15.26
CA GLU A 44 13.23 -4.19 -16.08
C GLU A 44 12.22 -4.02 -17.22
N LEU A 45 11.10 -3.33 -16.98
CA LEU A 45 10.14 -2.99 -18.03
C LEU A 45 10.79 -2.10 -19.09
N ARG A 46 11.61 -1.11 -18.69
CA ARG A 46 12.41 -0.30 -19.62
C ARG A 46 13.43 -1.13 -20.39
N ARG A 47 14.11 -2.06 -19.71
CA ARG A 47 15.10 -2.96 -20.34
C ARG A 47 14.45 -3.81 -21.42
N LYS A 48 13.26 -4.37 -21.17
CA LYS A 48 12.53 -5.19 -22.14
C LYS A 48 11.86 -4.40 -23.24
N GLU A 49 11.46 -3.16 -22.96
CA GLU A 49 11.03 -2.19 -23.97
C GLU A 49 12.20 -1.89 -24.93
N ALA A 50 13.40 -1.62 -24.41
CA ALA A 50 14.60 -1.39 -25.23
C ALA A 50 14.99 -2.62 -26.08
N GLN A 51 14.66 -3.83 -25.62
CA GLN A 51 14.83 -5.08 -26.38
C GLN A 51 13.74 -5.33 -27.42
N GLY A 52 12.70 -4.48 -27.50
CA GLY A 52 11.56 -4.65 -28.40
C GLY A 52 10.59 -5.76 -27.98
N LEU A 53 10.74 -6.33 -26.79
CA LEU A 53 9.89 -7.39 -26.24
C LEU A 53 8.58 -6.84 -25.67
N LEU A 54 8.59 -5.58 -25.24
CA LEU A 54 7.40 -4.84 -24.79
C LEU A 54 7.13 -3.69 -25.74
N ARG A 55 5.87 -3.48 -26.10
CA ARG A 55 5.43 -2.40 -26.97
C ARG A 55 4.49 -1.48 -26.19
N PRO A 56 4.56 -0.15 -26.42
CA PRO A 56 3.59 0.75 -25.85
C PRO A 56 2.18 0.45 -26.38
N VAL A 57 1.19 0.63 -25.52
CA VAL A 57 -0.22 0.43 -25.87
C VAL A 57 -0.93 1.77 -25.86
N SER A 58 -1.58 2.10 -26.98
CA SER A 58 -2.43 3.30 -27.05
C SER A 58 -3.73 3.05 -26.31
N ARG A 59 -4.07 3.94 -25.37
CA ARG A 59 -5.35 3.89 -24.66
C ARG A 59 -6.07 5.22 -24.82
N LYS A 60 -7.36 5.12 -25.14
CA LYS A 60 -8.28 6.26 -25.12
C LYS A 60 -8.50 6.71 -23.68
N VAL A 61 -8.01 7.90 -23.35
CA VAL A 61 -8.22 8.54 -22.05
C VAL A 61 -9.05 9.79 -22.27
N THR A 62 -10.14 9.94 -21.51
CA THR A 62 -10.96 11.16 -21.54
C THR A 62 -10.28 12.24 -20.71
N ILE A 63 -9.79 13.28 -21.37
CA ILE A 63 -9.14 14.43 -20.73
C ILE A 63 -10.16 15.57 -20.62
N GLY A 64 -10.14 16.27 -19.48
CA GLY A 64 -10.93 17.48 -19.28
C GLY A 64 -12.37 17.26 -18.83
N ALA A 65 -12.75 16.06 -18.42
CA ALA A 65 -14.05 15.80 -17.78
C ALA A 65 -14.13 16.43 -16.37
N PRO A 66 -15.31 16.91 -15.94
CA PRO A 66 -15.52 17.39 -14.58
C PRO A 66 -15.31 16.28 -13.54
N ALA A 67 -15.09 16.67 -12.28
CA ALA A 67 -15.01 15.71 -11.19
C ALA A 67 -16.31 14.89 -11.11
N THR A 68 -16.21 13.57 -11.13
CA THR A 68 -17.38 12.72 -10.97
C THR A 68 -17.87 12.76 -9.52
N PRO A 69 -19.18 12.57 -9.25
CA PRO A 69 -19.69 12.50 -7.88
C PRO A 69 -18.95 11.46 -7.03
N LEU A 70 -18.62 10.30 -7.61
CA LEU A 70 -17.86 9.26 -6.93
C LEU A 70 -16.44 9.70 -6.55
N GLU A 71 -15.75 10.46 -7.41
CA GLU A 71 -14.42 11.00 -7.09
C GLU A 71 -14.46 11.98 -5.92
N LEU A 72 -15.50 12.81 -5.83
CA LEU A 72 -15.68 13.76 -4.74
C LEU A 72 -16.05 13.04 -3.44
N ILE A 73 -16.97 12.07 -3.50
CA ILE A 73 -17.36 11.26 -2.34
C ILE A 73 -16.15 10.50 -1.78
N THR A 74 -15.38 9.84 -2.65
CA THR A 74 -14.17 9.09 -2.22
C THR A 74 -13.10 10.02 -1.63
N ALA A 75 -12.86 11.19 -2.24
CA ALA A 75 -11.97 12.19 -1.66
C ALA A 75 -12.45 12.69 -0.29
N GLY A 76 -13.76 12.91 -0.14
CA GLY A 76 -14.38 13.31 1.12
C GLY A 76 -14.26 12.23 2.20
N LEU A 77 -14.54 10.97 1.88
CA LEU A 77 -14.43 9.85 2.83
C LEU A 77 -12.99 9.63 3.29
N ILE A 78 -12.02 9.63 2.36
CA ILE A 78 -10.60 9.52 2.70
C ILE A 78 -10.17 10.71 3.56
N GLY A 79 -10.55 11.93 3.16
CA GLY A 79 -10.28 13.14 3.94
C GLY A 79 -10.89 13.10 5.33
N PHE A 80 -12.12 12.59 5.46
CA PHE A 80 -12.80 12.42 6.74
C PHE A 80 -12.04 11.47 7.64
N LEU A 81 -11.67 10.28 7.15
CA LEU A 81 -10.94 9.28 7.95
C LEU A 81 -9.57 9.82 8.40
N LEU A 82 -8.85 10.49 7.49
CA LEU A 82 -7.55 11.11 7.80
C LEU A 82 -7.69 12.24 8.82
N GLY A 83 -8.70 13.10 8.70
CA GLY A 83 -8.95 14.16 9.69
C GLY A 83 -9.43 13.60 11.03
N TRP A 84 -10.33 12.61 11.00
CA TRP A 84 -10.91 12.01 12.18
C TRP A 84 -9.87 11.32 13.05
N LYS A 85 -9.02 10.48 12.45
CA LYS A 85 -7.92 9.81 13.16
C LYS A 85 -6.71 10.72 13.35
N GLY A 86 -6.29 11.43 12.30
CA GLY A 86 -5.07 12.24 12.32
C GLY A 86 -5.14 13.42 13.27
N ILE A 87 -6.23 14.19 13.28
CA ILE A 87 -6.37 15.31 14.23
C ILE A 87 -6.46 14.77 15.67
N HIS A 88 -7.13 13.64 15.89
CA HIS A 88 -7.17 13.03 17.22
C HIS A 88 -5.81 12.56 17.69
N LEU A 89 -5.03 11.92 16.81
CA LEU A 89 -3.65 11.51 17.08
C LEU A 89 -2.75 12.70 17.42
N LEU A 90 -2.90 13.83 16.72
CA LEU A 90 -2.12 15.04 17.00
C LEU A 90 -2.47 15.66 18.36
N LEU A 91 -3.75 15.64 18.74
CA LEU A 91 -4.21 16.21 20.02
C LEU A 91 -3.95 15.28 21.21
N ASN A 92 -3.98 13.96 21.00
CA ASN A 92 -3.84 12.93 22.04
C ASN A 92 -2.61 12.04 21.81
N PHE A 93 -1.50 12.64 21.39
CA PHE A 93 -0.34 11.93 20.88
C PHE A 93 0.20 10.86 21.84
N SER A 94 0.33 11.18 23.12
CA SER A 94 0.84 10.23 24.12
C SER A 94 -0.07 9.01 24.30
N ALA A 95 -1.40 9.21 24.36
CA ALA A 95 -2.36 8.13 24.52
C ALA A 95 -2.47 7.27 23.26
N SER A 96 -2.52 7.91 22.08
CA SER A 96 -2.65 7.22 20.80
C SER A 96 -1.39 6.48 20.35
N THR A 97 -0.21 6.86 20.84
CA THR A 97 1.07 6.18 20.53
C THR A 97 1.45 5.11 21.54
N ALA A 98 0.78 5.03 22.69
CA ALA A 98 0.99 3.97 23.67
C ALA A 98 0.46 2.62 23.18
N ASP A 99 -0.68 2.62 22.48
CA ASP A 99 -1.22 1.46 21.77
C ASP A 99 -1.69 1.88 20.36
N PRO A 100 -0.75 1.93 19.39
CA PRO A 100 -1.06 2.32 18.02
C PRO A 100 -2.13 1.44 17.36
N GLN A 101 -2.08 0.13 17.59
CA GLN A 101 -2.99 -0.82 16.96
C GLN A 101 -4.40 -0.67 17.52
N GLY A 102 -4.54 -0.65 18.85
CA GLY A 102 -5.84 -0.42 19.49
C GLY A 102 -6.41 0.95 19.13
N PHE A 103 -5.59 2.00 19.06
CA PHE A 103 -6.06 3.32 18.61
C PHE A 103 -6.56 3.29 17.16
N LEU A 104 -5.81 2.71 16.23
CA LEU A 104 -6.19 2.65 14.82
C LEU A 104 -7.52 1.92 14.62
N LEU A 105 -7.75 0.82 15.36
CA LEU A 105 -8.94 -0.01 15.27
C LEU A 105 -10.13 0.51 16.10
N SER A 106 -9.88 1.42 17.05
CA SER A 106 -10.94 1.99 17.88
C SER A 106 -11.91 2.89 17.09
N GLY A 107 -13.09 3.15 17.66
CA GLY A 107 -13.99 4.21 17.20
C GLY A 107 -13.57 5.62 17.66
N GLN A 108 -12.39 5.80 18.26
CA GLN A 108 -11.97 7.11 18.76
C GLN A 108 -11.45 7.99 17.62
N GLY A 109 -11.84 9.26 17.64
CA GLY A 109 -11.35 10.26 16.68
C GLY A 109 -11.95 11.65 16.93
N ASN A 110 -11.57 12.62 16.11
CA ASN A 110 -12.03 14.00 16.16
C ASN A 110 -13.00 14.28 15.02
N PHE A 111 -14.30 14.24 15.31
CA PHE A 111 -15.33 14.36 14.28
C PHE A 111 -15.27 15.70 13.52
N LEU A 112 -15.03 16.81 14.23
CA LEU A 112 -14.89 18.14 13.62
C LEU A 112 -13.65 18.23 12.71
N GLY A 113 -12.53 17.66 13.16
CA GLY A 113 -11.32 17.51 12.36
C GLY A 113 -11.57 16.68 11.10
N GLY A 114 -12.35 15.60 11.23
CA GLY A 114 -12.82 14.78 10.10
C GLY A 114 -13.58 15.60 9.07
N ILE A 115 -14.62 16.34 9.49
CA ILE A 115 -15.42 17.18 8.58
C ILE A 115 -14.54 18.25 7.91
N GLY A 116 -13.66 18.91 8.66
CA GLY A 116 -12.78 19.95 8.12
C GLY A 116 -11.86 19.43 7.01
N VAL A 117 -11.18 18.30 7.26
CA VAL A 117 -10.26 17.69 6.28
C VAL A 117 -11.03 17.06 5.10
N ALA A 118 -12.23 16.54 5.32
CA ALA A 118 -13.11 16.06 4.25
C ALA A 118 -13.48 17.20 3.28
N GLY A 119 -13.93 18.34 3.81
CA GLY A 119 -14.25 19.53 3.03
C GLY A 119 -13.04 20.03 2.22
N LEU A 120 -11.87 20.10 2.86
CA LEU A 120 -10.62 20.48 2.20
C LEU A 120 -10.25 19.51 1.06
N SER A 121 -10.42 18.20 1.28
CA SER A 121 -10.10 17.16 0.28
C SER A 121 -11.03 17.22 -0.92
N ILE A 122 -12.34 17.39 -0.70
CA ILE A 122 -13.34 17.61 -1.75
C ILE A 122 -13.01 18.87 -2.54
N TRP A 123 -12.75 19.98 -1.84
CA TRP A 123 -12.43 21.26 -2.47
C TRP A 123 -11.16 21.18 -3.32
N ASN A 124 -10.09 20.57 -2.81
CA ASN A 124 -8.85 20.37 -3.57
C ASN A 124 -9.07 19.50 -4.81
N LYS A 125 -9.81 18.39 -4.68
CA LYS A 125 -10.13 17.49 -5.80
C LYS A 125 -10.95 18.20 -6.88
N TRP A 126 -12.01 18.88 -6.46
CA TRP A 126 -12.86 19.67 -7.34
C TRP A 126 -12.06 20.76 -8.06
N ARG A 127 -11.28 21.57 -7.32
CA ARG A 127 -10.45 22.64 -7.88
C ARG A 127 -9.44 22.12 -8.90
N THR A 128 -8.84 20.95 -8.64
CA THR A 128 -7.87 20.33 -9.57
C THR A 128 -8.55 19.90 -10.87
N ARG A 129 -9.73 19.29 -10.78
CA ARG A 129 -10.52 18.88 -11.94
C ARG A 129 -11.07 20.07 -12.72
N GLU A 130 -11.54 21.11 -12.04
CA GLU A 130 -12.05 22.33 -12.67
C GLU A 130 -10.94 23.08 -13.41
N LYS A 131 -9.74 23.17 -12.83
CA LYS A 131 -8.57 23.75 -13.53
C LYS A 131 -8.16 22.95 -14.76
N ALA A 132 -8.33 21.63 -14.75
CA ALA A 132 -8.00 20.75 -15.86
C ALA A 132 -9.16 20.55 -16.85
N ARG A 133 -10.32 21.19 -16.60
CA ARG A 133 -11.54 21.02 -17.39
C ARG A 133 -11.39 21.67 -18.76
N LEU A 134 -11.75 20.93 -19.79
CA LEU A 134 -11.84 21.44 -21.15
C LEU A 134 -13.30 21.79 -21.48
N PRO A 135 -13.56 22.75 -22.39
CA PRO A 135 -14.93 23.10 -22.81
C PRO A 135 -15.71 21.90 -23.35
N GLU A 136 -15.01 21.01 -24.05
CA GLU A 136 -15.51 19.70 -24.46
C GLU A 136 -14.47 18.64 -24.06
N PRO A 137 -14.86 17.60 -23.30
CA PRO A 137 -13.95 16.50 -22.97
C PRO A 137 -13.44 15.81 -24.24
N ARG A 138 -12.12 15.78 -24.43
CA ARG A 138 -11.51 15.13 -25.59
C ARG A 138 -11.02 13.75 -25.21
N THR A 139 -11.30 12.78 -26.06
CA THR A 139 -10.74 11.44 -25.93
C THR A 139 -9.44 11.41 -26.71
N GLU A 140 -8.32 11.44 -26.00
CA GLU A 140 -7.00 11.36 -26.62
C GLU A 140 -6.48 9.93 -26.49
N GLU A 141 -5.82 9.43 -27.55
CA GLU A 141 -5.06 8.19 -27.49
C GLU A 141 -3.72 8.48 -26.85
N ILE A 142 -3.63 8.28 -25.53
CA ILE A 142 -2.36 8.36 -24.82
C ILE A 142 -1.62 7.05 -25.05
N ARG A 143 -0.42 7.16 -25.62
CA ARG A 143 0.52 6.03 -25.75
C ARG A 143 1.18 5.79 -24.40
N MET A 144 0.69 4.81 -23.65
CA MET A 144 1.24 4.45 -22.35
C MET A 144 2.45 3.53 -22.55
N GLN A 145 3.60 3.93 -22.01
CA GLN A 145 4.82 3.13 -22.10
C GLN A 145 4.79 2.03 -21.04
N PRO A 146 5.30 0.81 -21.32
CA PRO A 146 5.26 -0.32 -20.38
C PRO A 146 5.79 0.03 -18.98
N HIS A 147 6.83 0.86 -18.89
CA HIS A 147 7.43 1.24 -17.61
C HIS A 147 6.60 2.21 -16.76
N GLU A 148 5.63 2.91 -17.34
CA GLU A 148 4.69 3.78 -16.61
C GLU A 148 3.71 2.95 -15.76
N HIS A 149 3.60 1.65 -16.03
CA HIS A 149 2.74 0.75 -15.28
C HIS A 149 3.33 0.30 -13.94
N GLY A 150 4.64 0.51 -13.69
CA GLY A 150 5.35 -0.05 -12.53
C GLY A 150 4.63 0.22 -11.21
N GLY A 151 4.32 1.49 -10.93
CA GLY A 151 3.61 1.88 -9.70
C GLY A 151 2.20 1.27 -9.58
N ASN A 152 1.46 1.20 -10.70
CA ASN A 152 0.13 0.59 -10.72
C ASN A 152 0.20 -0.92 -10.44
N ILE A 153 1.19 -1.62 -11.02
CA ILE A 153 1.42 -3.05 -10.79
C ILE A 153 1.77 -3.30 -9.32
N THR A 154 2.66 -2.48 -8.74
CA THR A 154 3.02 -2.59 -7.32
C THR A 154 1.81 -2.36 -6.41
N MET A 155 0.95 -1.38 -6.72
CA MET A 155 -0.27 -1.13 -5.96
C MET A 155 -1.25 -2.32 -6.04
N VAL A 156 -1.43 -2.88 -7.24
CA VAL A 156 -2.25 -4.10 -7.44
C VAL A 156 -1.69 -5.26 -6.63
N ALA A 157 -0.36 -5.46 -6.66
CA ALA A 157 0.30 -6.51 -5.89
C ALA A 157 0.12 -6.33 -4.38
N ALA A 158 0.31 -5.11 -3.87
CA ALA A 158 0.16 -4.80 -2.45
C ALA A 158 -1.27 -5.03 -1.96
N LEU A 159 -2.27 -4.50 -2.69
CA LEU A 159 -3.67 -4.61 -2.32
C LEU A 159 -4.15 -6.07 -2.34
N TRP A 160 -3.92 -6.77 -3.45
CA TRP A 160 -4.38 -8.15 -3.60
C TRP A 160 -3.54 -9.15 -2.82
N GLY A 161 -2.29 -8.80 -2.49
CA GLY A 161 -1.44 -9.58 -1.58
C GLY A 161 -2.00 -9.58 -0.16
N LEU A 162 -2.37 -8.42 0.36
CA LEU A 162 -3.01 -8.33 1.69
C LEU A 162 -4.36 -9.03 1.72
N ILE A 163 -5.22 -8.79 0.72
CA ILE A 163 -6.53 -9.45 0.61
C ILE A 163 -6.37 -10.96 0.52
N GLY A 164 -5.47 -11.44 -0.34
CA GLY A 164 -5.22 -12.87 -0.53
C GLY A 164 -4.66 -13.53 0.72
N ALA A 165 -3.73 -12.87 1.41
CA ALA A 165 -3.14 -13.39 2.63
C ALA A 165 -4.18 -13.56 3.75
N LYS A 166 -5.08 -12.59 3.89
CA LYS A 166 -6.15 -12.66 4.88
C LYS A 166 -7.23 -13.69 4.52
N LEU A 167 -7.60 -13.77 3.24
CA LEU A 167 -8.56 -14.76 2.76
C LEU A 167 -8.09 -16.18 3.05
N PHE A 168 -6.82 -16.49 2.76
CA PHE A 168 -6.28 -17.82 3.01
C PHE A 168 -6.10 -18.11 4.49
N HIS A 169 -5.76 -17.12 5.30
CA HIS A 169 -5.73 -17.27 6.75
C HIS A 169 -7.09 -17.72 7.31
N TRP A 170 -8.18 -17.15 6.81
CA TRP A 170 -9.54 -17.57 7.17
C TRP A 170 -9.95 -18.93 6.60
N LEU A 171 -9.38 -19.34 5.47
CA LEU A 171 -9.58 -20.70 4.95
C LEU A 171 -8.84 -21.75 5.79
N GLU A 172 -7.65 -21.41 6.27
CA GLU A 172 -6.82 -22.26 7.15
C GLU A 172 -7.36 -22.29 8.57
N ASN A 173 -8.00 -21.22 9.04
CA ASN A 173 -8.58 -21.08 10.37
C ASN A 173 -10.07 -20.72 10.31
N PRO A 174 -10.97 -21.67 9.96
CA PRO A 174 -12.40 -21.41 9.82
C PRO A 174 -13.07 -20.91 11.10
N ASP A 175 -12.57 -21.33 12.27
CA ASP A 175 -13.12 -20.91 13.56
C ASP A 175 -12.92 -19.41 13.80
N GLU A 176 -11.77 -18.85 13.40
CA GLU A 176 -11.51 -17.41 13.47
C GLU A 176 -12.38 -16.62 12.49
N PHE A 177 -12.67 -17.19 11.32
CA PHE A 177 -13.59 -16.58 10.37
C PHE A 177 -15.03 -16.54 10.93
N ILE A 178 -15.49 -17.63 11.53
CA ILE A 178 -16.81 -17.70 12.19
C ILE A 178 -16.87 -16.73 13.37
N ALA A 179 -15.80 -16.60 14.15
CA ALA A 179 -15.71 -15.63 15.24
C ALA A 179 -15.82 -14.20 14.71
N PHE A 180 -15.10 -13.86 13.63
CA PHE A 180 -15.18 -12.57 12.98
C PHE A 180 -16.58 -12.25 12.43
N LEU A 181 -17.31 -13.24 11.88
CA LEU A 181 -18.69 -13.04 11.42
C LEU A 181 -19.67 -12.77 12.57
N LYS A 182 -19.41 -13.32 13.76
CA LYS A 182 -20.26 -13.16 14.94
C LYS A 182 -19.99 -11.83 15.65
N ASP A 183 -18.73 -11.44 15.72
CA ASP A 183 -18.29 -10.16 16.28
C ASP A 183 -17.21 -9.55 15.36
N PRO A 184 -17.59 -8.68 14.41
CA PRO A 184 -16.65 -8.06 13.49
C PRO A 184 -15.83 -6.98 14.20
N GLY A 185 -14.93 -7.41 15.08
CA GLY A 185 -13.92 -6.58 15.74
C GLY A 185 -12.69 -6.35 14.86
N GLY A 186 -11.98 -5.24 15.11
CA GLY A 186 -10.81 -4.84 14.33
C GLY A 186 -9.62 -5.81 14.40
N ASP A 187 -9.44 -6.48 15.54
CA ASP A 187 -8.31 -7.39 15.75
C ASP A 187 -8.36 -8.60 14.82
N GLY A 188 -9.56 -9.10 14.49
CA GLY A 188 -9.77 -10.21 13.58
C GLY A 188 -9.48 -9.89 12.10
N VAL A 189 -9.33 -8.61 11.73
CA VAL A 189 -9.08 -8.19 10.32
C VAL A 189 -7.58 -8.13 10.01
N PHE A 190 -6.76 -7.71 10.97
CA PHE A 190 -5.33 -7.46 10.75
C PHE A 190 -4.40 -8.46 11.44
N SER A 191 -4.92 -9.30 12.35
CA SER A 191 -4.16 -10.45 12.89
C SER A 191 -4.24 -11.63 11.92
N GLY A 192 -3.15 -12.39 11.78
CA GLY A 192 -3.11 -13.59 10.93
C GLY A 192 -3.09 -13.29 9.43
N LEU A 193 -1.96 -13.56 8.78
CA LEU A 193 -1.76 -13.38 7.35
C LEU A 193 -1.00 -14.58 6.78
N THR A 194 -1.62 -15.31 5.85
CA THR A 194 -0.98 -16.46 5.20
C THR A 194 -0.20 -16.00 3.97
N MET A 195 1.13 -16.19 3.97
CA MET A 195 2.02 -15.79 2.86
C MET A 195 1.57 -16.37 1.51
N TYR A 196 1.23 -17.67 1.45
CA TYR A 196 0.86 -18.35 0.21
C TYR A 196 -0.39 -17.75 -0.43
N GLY A 197 -1.40 -17.41 0.38
CA GLY A 197 -2.60 -16.74 -0.12
C GLY A 197 -2.29 -15.39 -0.75
N GLY A 198 -1.41 -14.61 -0.11
CA GLY A 198 -0.97 -13.33 -0.66
C GLY A 198 -0.23 -13.50 -1.98
N LEU A 199 0.71 -14.45 -2.06
CA LEU A 199 1.48 -14.72 -3.26
C LEU A 199 0.60 -15.17 -4.44
N ILE A 200 -0.32 -16.12 -4.21
CA ILE A 200 -1.19 -16.68 -5.25
C ILE A 200 -2.14 -15.62 -5.82
N VAL A 201 -2.85 -14.91 -4.94
CA VAL A 201 -3.87 -13.93 -5.35
C VAL A 201 -3.22 -12.70 -5.98
N ALA A 202 -2.12 -12.18 -5.40
CA ALA A 202 -1.37 -11.08 -6.01
C ALA A 202 -0.79 -11.47 -7.37
N GLY A 203 -0.17 -12.65 -7.48
CA GLY A 203 0.39 -13.17 -8.73
C GLY A 203 -0.67 -13.25 -9.83
N PHE A 204 -1.82 -13.86 -9.53
CA PHE A 204 -2.95 -13.93 -10.46
C PHE A 204 -3.43 -12.54 -10.92
N MET A 205 -3.61 -11.61 -9.98
CA MET A 205 -4.10 -10.27 -10.29
C MET A 205 -3.09 -9.42 -11.07
N VAL A 206 -1.79 -9.57 -10.81
CA VAL A 206 -0.73 -8.92 -11.58
C VAL A 206 -0.64 -9.50 -12.99
N ILE A 207 -0.75 -10.82 -13.16
CA ILE A 207 -0.82 -11.44 -14.49
C ILE A 207 -2.04 -10.95 -15.27
N ARG A 208 -3.19 -10.85 -14.60
CA ARG A 208 -4.40 -10.26 -15.20
C ARG A 208 -4.18 -8.80 -15.60
N TYR A 209 -3.49 -8.02 -14.75
CA TYR A 209 -3.12 -6.65 -15.06
C TYR A 209 -2.25 -6.57 -16.32
N PHE A 210 -1.20 -7.39 -16.44
CA PHE A 210 -0.35 -7.43 -17.63
C PHE A 210 -1.16 -7.66 -18.90
N ARG A 211 -2.01 -8.70 -18.90
CA ARG A 211 -2.85 -9.07 -20.05
C ARG A 211 -3.80 -7.94 -20.45
N ASN A 212 -4.42 -7.29 -19.46
CA ASN A 212 -5.37 -6.19 -19.70
C ASN A 212 -4.70 -4.91 -20.25
N HIS A 213 -3.38 -4.77 -20.06
CA HIS A 213 -2.62 -3.62 -20.52
C HIS A 213 -1.66 -3.96 -21.67
N GLY A 214 -1.89 -5.09 -22.36
CA GLY A 214 -1.11 -5.51 -23.53
C GLY A 214 0.36 -5.84 -23.25
N ILE A 215 0.72 -6.07 -21.98
CA ILE A 215 2.04 -6.57 -21.58
C ILE A 215 1.98 -8.11 -21.67
N PRO A 216 2.79 -8.77 -22.52
CA PRO A 216 2.86 -10.23 -22.55
C PRO A 216 3.22 -10.76 -21.15
N ALA A 217 2.37 -11.64 -20.62
CA ALA A 217 2.48 -12.09 -19.23
C ALA A 217 3.87 -12.68 -18.91
N TRP A 218 4.48 -13.41 -19.84
CA TRP A 218 5.82 -13.98 -19.67
C TRP A 218 6.88 -12.91 -19.44
N HIS A 219 6.92 -11.90 -20.31
CA HIS A 219 7.87 -10.79 -20.18
C HIS A 219 7.56 -9.91 -18.96
N GLY A 220 6.27 -9.73 -18.61
CA GLY A 220 5.86 -9.04 -17.40
C GLY A 220 6.34 -9.74 -16.13
N MET A 221 6.11 -11.06 -16.00
CA MET A 221 6.56 -11.87 -14.86
C MET A 221 8.07 -11.89 -14.73
N ASP A 222 8.78 -12.11 -15.84
CA ASP A 222 10.24 -12.09 -15.87
C ASP A 222 10.80 -10.67 -15.57
N SER A 223 10.01 -9.60 -15.75
CA SER A 223 10.40 -8.24 -15.31
C SER A 223 10.18 -8.04 -13.81
N ALA A 224 9.19 -8.72 -13.23
CA ALA A 224 8.86 -8.62 -11.81
C ALA A 224 9.76 -9.50 -10.93
N ALA A 225 10.31 -10.59 -11.46
CA ALA A 225 11.12 -11.55 -10.71
C ALA A 225 12.28 -10.91 -9.91
N PRO A 226 13.12 -10.01 -10.47
CA PRO A 226 14.16 -9.34 -9.69
C PRO A 226 13.63 -8.52 -8.52
N GLY A 227 12.51 -7.80 -8.74
CA GLY A 227 11.88 -6.99 -7.71
C GLY A 227 11.29 -7.82 -6.56
N VAL A 228 10.71 -8.98 -6.87
CA VAL A 228 10.19 -9.92 -5.85
C VAL A 228 11.33 -10.49 -5.02
N MET A 229 12.44 -10.91 -5.64
CA MET A 229 13.60 -11.42 -4.91
C MET A 229 14.24 -10.36 -4.01
N LEU A 230 14.37 -9.13 -4.52
CA LEU A 230 14.88 -8.01 -3.74
C LEU A 230 13.96 -7.68 -2.55
N ALA A 231 12.64 -7.64 -2.77
CA ALA A 231 11.66 -7.40 -1.71
C ALA A 231 11.73 -8.48 -0.62
N TYR A 232 11.92 -9.75 -1.00
CA TYR A 232 12.10 -10.84 -0.04
C TYR A 232 13.35 -10.64 0.83
N GLY A 233 14.48 -10.28 0.22
CA GLY A 233 15.72 -9.97 0.94
C GLY A 233 15.56 -8.80 1.92
N ILE A 234 14.91 -7.72 1.49
CA ILE A 234 14.61 -6.56 2.34
C ILE A 234 13.67 -6.96 3.49
N GLY A 235 12.67 -7.80 3.22
CA GLY A 235 11.77 -8.35 4.24
C GLY A 235 12.52 -9.12 5.33
N ARG A 236 13.49 -9.97 4.93
CA ARG A 236 14.36 -10.69 5.88
C ARG A 236 15.22 -9.75 6.73
N ILE A 237 15.74 -8.67 6.14
CA ILE A 237 16.42 -7.61 6.91
C ILE A 237 15.44 -6.95 7.89
N GLY A 238 14.20 -6.73 7.47
CA GLY A 238 13.12 -6.25 8.32
C GLY A 238 12.92 -7.11 9.56
N CYS A 239 12.75 -8.42 9.38
CA CYS A 239 12.61 -9.39 10.49
C CYS A 239 13.83 -9.35 11.44
N GLN A 240 15.03 -9.27 10.88
CA GLN A 240 16.28 -9.17 11.64
C GLN A 240 16.30 -7.89 12.49
N VAL A 241 15.94 -6.74 11.92
CA VAL A 241 16.01 -5.46 12.65
C VAL A 241 14.91 -5.38 13.71
N SER A 242 13.68 -5.81 13.41
CA SER A 242 12.55 -5.75 14.34
C SER A 242 12.68 -6.72 15.52
N GLY A 243 13.44 -7.80 15.36
CA GLY A 243 13.55 -8.85 16.37
C GLY A 243 12.43 -9.89 16.33
N ASP A 244 11.77 -10.04 15.19
CA ASP A 244 10.53 -10.84 15.00
C ASP A 244 10.75 -12.37 14.98
N GLY A 245 11.73 -12.88 15.74
CA GLY A 245 11.83 -14.33 15.97
C GLY A 245 12.40 -15.20 14.84
N ASP A 246 12.62 -14.68 13.62
CA ASP A 246 13.12 -15.41 12.44
C ASP A 246 14.62 -15.82 12.50
N TRP A 247 15.17 -16.10 13.68
CA TRP A 247 16.61 -16.26 13.94
C TRP A 247 17.16 -17.67 13.69
N GLY A 248 16.28 -18.60 13.30
CA GLY A 248 16.64 -20.00 13.14
C GLY A 248 16.90 -20.70 14.48
N ILE A 249 17.73 -21.73 14.46
CA ILE A 249 18.07 -22.53 15.64
C ILE A 249 19.16 -21.81 16.42
N VAL A 250 19.02 -21.72 17.75
CA VAL A 250 20.06 -21.19 18.63
C VAL A 250 21.32 -22.03 18.46
N ASN A 251 22.38 -21.43 17.92
CA ASN A 251 23.69 -22.07 17.90
C ASN A 251 24.29 -21.98 19.30
N THR A 252 24.29 -23.11 20.01
CA THR A 252 25.05 -23.35 21.25
C THR A 252 26.52 -23.64 20.94
#